data_AF-A0A6U8Y7D7-F1
#
_entry.id   AF-A0A6U8Y7D7-F1
#
_cell.length_a   1.000
_cell.length_b   1.000
_cell.length_c   1.000
_cell.angle_alpha   90.00
_cell.angle_beta   90.00
_cell.angle_gamma   90.00
#
_symmetry.space_group_name_H-M   'P 1'
#
loop_
_entity.id
_entity.type
_entity.pdbx_description
1 polymer ?
#
loop_
_entity_poly.entity_id
_entity_poly.type
_entity_poly.pdbx_seq_one_letter_code
_entity_poly.pdbx_strand_id
1 'polypeptide(L)'
;MAAFPLALALAALAWPHATAAPQPAEGTQHNDGAAALLSELKQMRAELHQHRRELDQSRRKMEALREKMRQAPPPYFRKEGNTLILDNMNLQIVSNGRVPGVGNLIVGLGHNCLTASNGVVVGENNTIAANGNFVAGSANVAQATSATVLGGVVNWASAAYATVLGGQGNTFKKTAAIAPESCGC
;
A
#
# COMPACT_ATOMS: atom_id res chain seq x y z
N MET A 1 -4.37 49.62 -51.64
CA MET A 1 -5.58 50.08 -50.94
C MET A 1 -5.09 50.64 -49.60
N ALA A 2 -4.65 51.90 -49.51
CA ALA A 2 -5.46 53.13 -49.32
C ALA A 2 -6.41 52.98 -48.10
N ALA A 3 -6.41 53.83 -47.07
CA ALA A 3 -6.25 55.27 -47.08
C ALA A 3 -5.92 55.85 -45.68
N PHE A 4 -5.19 56.98 -45.69
CA PHE A 4 -5.21 58.04 -44.66
C PHE A 4 -6.45 58.93 -44.86
N PRO A 5 -6.93 59.68 -43.85
CA PRO A 5 -6.58 61.13 -43.73
C PRO A 5 -6.47 61.59 -42.25
N LEU A 6 -5.56 62.48 -41.82
CA LEU A 6 -5.36 63.92 -42.06
C LEU A 6 -6.49 64.83 -41.55
N ALA A 7 -6.27 65.53 -40.43
CA ALA A 7 -6.90 66.81 -40.10
C ALA A 7 -5.99 67.64 -39.18
N LEU A 8 -5.97 68.93 -39.46
CA LEU A 8 -5.04 69.98 -39.05
C LEU A 8 -5.85 71.14 -38.45
N ALA A 9 -5.36 71.81 -37.39
CA ALA A 9 -5.63 73.21 -36.95
C ALA A 9 -5.51 73.33 -35.42
N LEU A 10 -5.18 74.46 -34.75
CA LEU A 10 -4.36 75.65 -34.98
C LEU A 10 -4.43 76.47 -33.64
N ALA A 11 -3.31 77.05 -33.20
CA ALA A 11 -3.11 78.19 -32.27
C ALA A 11 -3.80 78.27 -30.89
N ALA A 12 -3.03 78.56 -29.82
CA ALA A 12 -2.84 79.92 -29.27
C ALA A 12 -2.29 79.94 -27.82
N LEU A 13 -1.23 80.76 -27.63
CA LEU A 13 -0.94 81.66 -26.50
C LEU A 13 -1.17 81.23 -25.05
N ALA A 14 -0.09 81.16 -24.26
CA ALA A 14 0.16 82.04 -23.10
C ALA A 14 1.44 81.63 -22.36
N TRP A 15 2.41 82.55 -22.28
CA TRP A 15 3.47 82.52 -21.27
C TRP A 15 2.93 83.08 -19.95
N PRO A 16 3.40 82.56 -18.81
CA PRO A 16 3.80 83.47 -17.74
C PRO A 16 5.23 83.18 -17.25
N HIS A 17 5.93 84.28 -16.97
CA HIS A 17 7.23 84.29 -16.31
C HIS A 17 7.15 83.69 -14.90
N ALA A 18 8.09 82.80 -14.57
CA ALA A 18 8.46 82.49 -13.20
C ALA A 18 9.98 82.31 -13.10
N THR A 19 10.61 83.29 -12.48
CA THR A 19 11.99 83.28 -12.00
C THR A 19 12.17 82.21 -10.93
N ALA A 20 13.15 81.31 -11.10
CA ALA A 20 13.63 80.42 -10.05
C ALA A 20 15.16 80.32 -10.08
N ALA A 21 15.72 80.30 -8.87
CA ALA A 21 17.10 80.53 -8.49
C ALA A 21 18.01 79.27 -8.66
N PRO A 22 19.29 79.28 -8.23
CA PRO A 22 20.35 78.43 -8.75
C PRO A 22 20.25 76.97 -8.31
N GLN A 23 20.62 76.04 -9.20
CA GLN A 23 20.82 74.63 -8.88
C GLN A 23 22.12 74.43 -8.10
N PRO A 24 22.10 73.69 -6.96
CA PRO A 24 23.31 73.06 -6.46
C PRO A 24 23.32 71.55 -6.74
N ALA A 25 24.53 71.09 -7.04
CA ALA A 25 25.09 69.76 -6.74
C ALA A 25 24.59 68.55 -7.54
N GLU A 26 25.33 68.26 -8.62
CA GLU A 26 25.71 66.90 -9.00
C GLU A 26 26.31 66.17 -7.78
N GLY A 27 25.70 65.05 -7.36
CA GLY A 27 26.23 64.25 -6.25
C GLY A 27 25.42 63.00 -5.87
N THR A 28 24.27 62.73 -6.51
CA THR A 28 23.32 61.72 -6.04
C THR A 28 23.47 60.33 -6.68
N GLN A 29 23.99 60.20 -7.90
CA GLN A 29 23.98 58.90 -8.60
C GLN A 29 24.94 57.83 -8.05
N HIS A 30 25.99 58.21 -7.30
CA HIS A 30 26.97 57.22 -6.80
C HIS A 30 26.49 56.48 -5.53
N ASN A 31 25.52 57.05 -4.80
CA ASN A 31 25.02 56.49 -3.54
C ASN A 31 23.80 55.56 -3.75
N ASP A 32 23.06 55.72 -4.85
CA ASP A 32 21.87 54.92 -5.16
C ASP A 32 22.21 53.47 -5.53
N GLY A 33 23.30 53.23 -6.27
CA GLY A 33 23.77 51.89 -6.61
C GLY A 33 24.34 51.12 -5.41
N ALA A 34 25.05 51.82 -4.52
CA ALA A 34 25.55 51.25 -3.27
C ALA A 34 24.40 50.89 -2.31
N ALA A 35 23.36 51.72 -2.24
CA ALA A 35 22.16 51.44 -1.45
C ALA A 35 21.36 50.24 -1.99
N ALA A 36 21.25 50.10 -3.32
CA ALA A 36 20.59 48.95 -3.97
C ALA A 36 21.32 47.63 -3.68
N LEU A 37 22.64 47.57 -3.88
CA LEU A 37 23.47 46.39 -3.55
C LEU A 37 23.38 46.01 -2.07
N LEU A 38 23.32 47.01 -1.18
CA LEU A 38 23.23 46.79 0.26
C LEU A 38 21.85 46.29 0.68
N SER A 39 20.79 46.64 -0.06
CA SER A 39 19.45 46.08 0.12
C SER A 39 19.39 44.61 -0.33
N GLU A 40 20.02 44.28 -1.47
CA GLU A 40 20.07 42.92 -2.01
C GLU A 40 20.89 41.97 -1.12
N LEU A 41 22.05 42.41 -0.61
CA LEU A 41 22.84 41.65 0.38
C LEU A 41 22.09 41.39 1.69
N LYS A 42 21.28 42.36 2.15
CA LYS A 42 20.42 42.17 3.33
C LYS A 42 19.34 41.13 3.04
N GLN A 43 18.75 41.16 1.86
CA GLN A 43 17.71 40.24 1.43
C GLN A 43 18.27 38.81 1.28
N MET A 44 19.41 38.65 0.62
CA MET A 44 20.12 37.38 0.47
C MET A 44 20.55 36.80 1.83
N ARG A 45 21.01 37.64 2.76
CA ARG A 45 21.33 37.20 4.13
C ARG A 45 20.08 36.70 4.86
N ALA A 46 18.93 37.35 4.68
CA ALA A 46 17.67 36.92 5.28
C ALA A 46 17.20 35.57 4.70
N GLU A 47 17.30 35.39 3.38
CA GLU A 47 16.99 34.13 2.71
C GLU A 47 17.89 32.98 3.15
N LEU A 48 19.20 33.21 3.25
CA LEU A 48 20.16 32.19 3.69
C LEU A 48 19.90 31.76 5.14
N HIS A 49 19.47 32.70 6.00
CA HIS A 49 19.01 32.38 7.35
C HIS A 49 17.72 31.56 7.36
N GLN A 50 16.78 31.85 6.46
CA GLN A 50 15.55 31.08 6.34
C GLN A 50 15.83 29.64 5.88
N HIS A 51 16.66 29.49 4.85
CA HIS A 51 16.99 28.17 4.32
C HIS A 51 17.78 27.31 5.33
N ARG A 52 18.64 27.95 6.14
CA ARG A 52 19.33 27.27 7.24
C ARG A 52 18.36 26.74 8.30
N ARG A 53 17.32 27.51 8.63
CA ARG A 53 16.26 27.06 9.55
C ARG A 53 15.47 25.89 8.98
N GLU A 54 15.16 25.90 7.69
CA GLU A 54 14.48 24.79 7.01
C GLU A 54 15.31 23.52 7.02
N LEU A 55 16.61 23.61 6.71
CA LEU A 55 17.54 22.48 6.78
C LEU A 55 17.63 21.92 8.20
N ASP A 56 17.72 22.77 9.21
CA ASP A 56 17.75 22.34 10.61
C ASP A 56 16.46 21.64 11.02
N GLN A 57 15.30 22.13 10.58
CA GLN A 57 14.01 21.49 10.82
C GLN A 57 13.91 20.13 10.11
N SER A 58 14.37 20.05 8.86
CA SER A 58 14.37 18.81 8.07
C SER A 58 15.29 17.76 8.70
N ARG A 59 16.49 18.16 9.13
CA ARG A 59 17.43 17.29 9.86
C ARG A 59 16.81 16.74 11.13
N ARG A 60 16.20 17.60 11.96
CA ARG A 60 15.52 17.17 13.20
C ARG A 60 14.39 16.18 12.94
N LYS A 61 13.58 16.40 11.88
CA LYS A 61 12.51 15.46 11.50
C LYS A 61 13.08 14.11 11.07
N MET A 62 14.16 14.11 10.28
CA MET A 62 14.81 12.89 9.82
C MET A 62 15.45 12.12 10.98
N GLU A 63 16.10 12.80 11.92
CA GLU A 63 16.65 12.19 13.14
C GLU A 63 15.56 11.59 14.01
N ALA A 64 14.46 12.31 14.23
CA ALA A 64 13.32 11.81 14.99
C ALA A 64 12.66 10.58 14.33
N LEU A 65 12.55 10.57 13.00
CA LEU A 65 12.02 9.41 12.26
C LEU A 65 12.98 8.22 12.35
N ARG A 66 14.29 8.46 12.18
CA ARG A 66 15.32 7.42 12.28
C ARG A 66 15.37 6.81 13.67
N GLU A 67 15.20 7.62 14.72
CA GLU A 67 15.15 7.15 16.10
C GLU A 67 13.88 6.32 16.36
N LYS A 68 12.71 6.76 15.86
CA LYS A 68 11.48 5.96 15.91
C LYS A 68 11.63 4.63 15.18
N MET A 69 12.30 4.60 14.03
CA MET A 69 12.58 3.38 13.28
C MET A 69 13.60 2.47 13.97
N ARG A 70 14.55 3.04 14.74
CA ARG A 70 15.51 2.27 15.54
C ARG A 70 14.85 1.61 16.75
N GLN A 71 13.85 2.27 17.33
CA GLN A 71 13.08 1.76 18.48
C GLN A 71 11.96 0.80 18.04
N ALA A 72 11.45 0.94 16.82
CA ALA A 72 10.54 -0.02 16.24
C ALA A 72 11.29 -1.33 15.95
N PRO A 73 10.81 -2.49 16.43
CA PRO A 73 11.37 -3.76 16.01
C PRO A 73 11.28 -3.87 14.48
N PRO A 74 12.26 -4.54 13.82
CA PRO A 74 12.17 -4.77 12.39
C PRO A 74 10.85 -5.46 12.03
N PRO A 75 10.30 -5.20 10.83
CA PRO A 75 9.06 -5.82 10.42
C PRO A 75 9.29 -7.34 10.36
N TYR A 76 8.70 -8.07 11.30
CA TYR A 76 8.80 -9.54 11.35
C TYR A 76 8.08 -10.23 10.19
N PHE A 77 7.37 -9.47 9.35
CA PHE A 77 6.82 -9.93 8.10
C PHE A 77 7.19 -8.96 6.98
N ARG A 78 7.54 -9.49 5.82
CA ARG A 78 7.83 -8.69 4.62
C ARG A 78 7.16 -9.28 3.40
N LYS A 79 6.84 -8.43 2.44
CA LYS A 79 6.28 -8.83 1.15
C LYS A 79 7.34 -8.68 0.06
N GLU A 80 7.66 -9.77 -0.61
CA GLU A 80 8.57 -9.82 -1.76
C GLU A 80 7.77 -10.25 -2.99
N GLY A 81 7.45 -9.31 -3.88
CA GLY A 81 6.56 -9.57 -5.03
C GLY A 81 5.19 -10.08 -4.58
N ASN A 82 4.89 -11.34 -4.87
CA ASN A 82 3.64 -12.02 -4.47
C ASN A 82 3.80 -12.94 -3.25
N THR A 83 4.97 -12.91 -2.60
CA THR A 83 5.30 -13.78 -1.46
C THR A 83 5.23 -12.99 -0.16
N LEU A 84 4.54 -13.54 0.84
CA LEU A 84 4.61 -13.06 2.23
C LEU A 84 5.60 -13.93 3.00
N ILE A 85 6.60 -13.31 3.62
CA ILE A 85 7.65 -13.97 4.39
C ILE A 85 7.49 -13.57 5.85
N LEU A 86 7.53 -14.55 6.76
CA LEU A 86 7.56 -14.36 8.21
C LEU A 86 8.96 -14.69 8.72
N ASP A 87 9.70 -13.67 9.20
CA ASP A 87 11.07 -13.82 9.64
C ASP A 87 11.12 -14.29 11.11
N ASN A 88 11.64 -15.50 11.34
CA ASN A 88 11.80 -16.10 12.66
C ASN A 88 10.48 -16.16 13.47
N MET A 89 9.36 -16.44 12.78
CA MET A 89 8.02 -16.58 13.38
C MET A 89 7.25 -17.74 12.74
N ASN A 90 6.24 -18.23 13.45
CA ASN A 90 5.25 -19.17 12.94
C ASN A 90 3.95 -18.46 12.54
N LEU A 91 3.19 -19.02 11.60
CA LEU A 91 1.82 -18.60 11.31
C LEU A 91 0.85 -19.35 12.25
N GLN A 92 0.06 -18.60 13.03
CA GLN A 92 -1.03 -19.14 13.83
C GLN A 92 -2.37 -18.56 13.35
N ILE A 93 -3.31 -19.43 12.99
CA ILE A 93 -4.68 -19.04 12.65
C ILE A 93 -5.56 -19.35 13.87
N VAL A 94 -6.08 -18.31 14.51
CA VAL A 94 -6.90 -18.42 15.73
C VAL A 94 -8.31 -17.93 15.43
N SER A 95 -9.31 -18.72 15.81
CA SER A 95 -10.71 -18.32 15.86
C SER A 95 -11.22 -18.41 17.30
N ASN A 96 -12.07 -17.46 17.70
CA ASN A 96 -12.67 -17.43 19.04
C ASN A 96 -13.86 -18.40 19.13
N GLY A 97 -13.61 -19.68 18.88
CA GLY A 97 -14.58 -20.76 18.88
C GLY A 97 -14.82 -21.41 17.51
N ARG A 98 -15.80 -22.32 17.46
CA ARG A 98 -16.21 -23.06 16.26
C ARG A 98 -17.23 -22.26 15.47
N VAL A 99 -16.79 -21.13 14.94
CA VAL A 99 -17.62 -20.29 14.07
C VAL A 99 -17.50 -20.83 12.63
N PRO A 100 -18.63 -21.09 11.94
CA PRO A 100 -18.60 -21.53 10.54
C PRO A 100 -17.86 -20.53 9.63
N GLY A 101 -17.02 -21.04 8.73
CA GLY A 101 -16.30 -20.26 7.73
C GLY A 101 -14.99 -19.63 8.21
N VAL A 102 -14.60 -19.77 9.49
CA VAL A 102 -13.38 -19.15 10.04
C VAL A 102 -12.41 -20.17 10.62
N GLY A 103 -11.15 -19.77 10.80
CA GLY A 103 -10.10 -20.62 11.35
C GLY A 103 -9.50 -21.60 10.32
N ASN A 104 -9.83 -21.45 9.03
CA ASN A 104 -9.37 -22.36 7.99
C ASN A 104 -8.08 -21.87 7.32
N LEU A 105 -7.18 -22.79 6.94
CA LEU A 105 -6.10 -22.54 5.99
C LEU A 105 -6.56 -22.97 4.59
N ILE A 106 -6.66 -22.02 3.66
CA ILE A 106 -7.21 -22.23 2.32
C ILE A 106 -6.12 -21.91 1.29
N VAL A 107 -5.69 -22.90 0.50
CA VAL A 107 -4.62 -22.76 -0.49
C VAL A 107 -5.07 -23.29 -1.85
N GLY A 108 -5.32 -22.39 -2.80
CA GLY A 108 -5.76 -22.76 -4.14
C GLY A 108 -7.05 -22.05 -4.55
N LEU A 109 -7.81 -22.67 -5.46
CA LEU A 109 -8.94 -22.02 -6.15
C LEU A 109 -10.25 -22.80 -5.98
N GLY A 110 -11.37 -22.07 -5.93
CA GLY A 110 -12.72 -22.65 -6.01
C GLY A 110 -13.15 -23.48 -4.79
N HIS A 111 -12.47 -23.36 -3.66
CA HIS A 111 -12.83 -24.11 -2.46
C HIS A 111 -14.15 -23.62 -1.85
N ASN A 112 -15.00 -24.57 -1.42
CA ASN A 112 -16.17 -24.28 -0.60
C ASN A 112 -15.89 -24.63 0.86
N CYS A 113 -15.77 -23.60 1.71
CA CYS A 113 -15.45 -23.75 3.13
C CYS A 113 -16.47 -23.03 4.04
N LEU A 114 -17.64 -22.67 3.50
CA LEU A 114 -18.58 -21.75 4.14
C LEU A 114 -19.01 -22.20 5.53
N THR A 115 -19.14 -23.52 5.73
CA THR A 115 -19.57 -24.09 7.02
C THR A 115 -18.42 -24.71 7.82
N ALA A 116 -17.23 -24.79 7.25
CA ALA A 116 -16.08 -25.43 7.90
C ALA A 116 -15.42 -24.51 8.93
N SER A 117 -14.83 -25.12 9.95
CA SER A 117 -14.01 -24.42 10.94
C SER A 117 -12.74 -25.19 11.26
N ASN A 118 -11.64 -24.49 11.50
CA ASN A 118 -10.36 -25.10 11.88
C ASN A 118 -9.87 -26.17 10.89
N GLY A 119 -10.22 -26.03 9.60
CA GLY A 119 -9.86 -26.97 8.55
C GLY A 119 -8.67 -26.51 7.71
N VAL A 120 -8.09 -27.44 6.96
CA VAL A 120 -7.06 -27.18 5.95
C VAL A 120 -7.56 -27.69 4.62
N VAL A 121 -7.55 -26.84 3.60
CA VAL A 121 -7.93 -27.21 2.23
C VAL A 121 -6.88 -26.72 1.25
N VAL A 122 -6.44 -27.62 0.37
CA VAL A 122 -5.37 -27.37 -0.60
C VAL A 122 -5.74 -27.91 -1.99
N GLY A 123 -5.51 -27.15 -3.06
CA GLY A 123 -5.66 -27.61 -4.45
C GLY A 123 -6.77 -26.88 -5.20
N GLU A 124 -7.75 -27.59 -5.78
CA GLU A 124 -8.80 -26.97 -6.59
C GLU A 124 -10.19 -27.56 -6.32
N ASN A 125 -11.22 -26.71 -6.24
CA ASN A 125 -12.64 -27.11 -6.15
C ASN A 125 -12.99 -28.08 -5.01
N ASN A 126 -12.19 -28.13 -3.95
CA ASN A 126 -12.47 -28.96 -2.79
C ASN A 126 -13.55 -28.34 -1.88
N THR A 127 -14.34 -29.19 -1.21
CA THR A 127 -15.35 -28.78 -0.24
C THR A 127 -15.05 -29.35 1.13
N ILE A 128 -14.97 -28.48 2.14
CA ILE A 128 -14.96 -28.85 3.55
C ILE A 128 -16.19 -28.25 4.23
N ALA A 129 -16.90 -29.03 5.05
CA ALA A 129 -18.18 -28.58 5.62
C ALA A 129 -18.28 -28.65 7.15
N ALA A 130 -17.29 -29.21 7.84
CA ALA A 130 -17.32 -29.42 9.29
C ALA A 130 -16.03 -28.95 9.98
N ASN A 131 -15.88 -29.32 11.25
CA ASN A 131 -14.72 -28.93 12.04
C ASN A 131 -13.53 -29.87 11.80
N GLY A 132 -12.33 -29.30 11.65
CA GLY A 132 -11.08 -30.06 11.67
C GLY A 132 -10.89 -30.94 10.44
N ASN A 133 -11.47 -30.56 9.30
CA ASN A 133 -11.29 -31.29 8.05
C ASN A 133 -9.91 -31.01 7.44
N PHE A 134 -9.34 -32.02 6.80
CA PHE A 134 -8.18 -31.86 5.93
C PHE A 134 -8.53 -32.39 4.54
N VAL A 135 -8.40 -31.57 3.50
CA VAL A 135 -8.65 -31.99 2.12
C VAL A 135 -7.58 -31.44 1.20
N ALA A 136 -6.91 -32.31 0.46
CA ALA A 136 -6.00 -31.94 -0.61
C ALA A 136 -6.42 -32.59 -1.95
N GLY A 137 -5.99 -32.02 -3.09
CA GLY A 137 -6.26 -32.56 -4.43
C GLY A 137 -7.30 -31.74 -5.20
N SER A 138 -8.12 -32.41 -6.02
CA SER A 138 -9.13 -31.73 -6.86
C SER A 138 -10.54 -32.31 -6.69
N ALA A 139 -11.53 -31.43 -6.54
CA ALA A 139 -12.95 -31.80 -6.45
C ALA A 139 -13.28 -32.82 -5.33
N ASN A 140 -12.51 -32.81 -4.24
CA ASN A 140 -12.73 -33.68 -3.09
C ASN A 140 -13.69 -33.06 -2.07
N VAL A 141 -14.44 -33.89 -1.34
CA VAL A 141 -15.49 -33.46 -0.42
C VAL A 141 -15.31 -34.13 0.95
N ALA A 142 -15.20 -33.34 2.02
CA ALA A 142 -15.23 -33.81 3.40
C ALA A 142 -16.37 -33.11 4.18
N GLN A 143 -17.41 -33.87 4.54
CA GLN A 143 -18.65 -33.31 5.10
C GLN A 143 -18.81 -33.43 6.61
N ALA A 144 -18.12 -34.39 7.23
CA ALA A 144 -18.28 -34.68 8.65
C ALA A 144 -17.05 -34.25 9.47
N THR A 145 -17.24 -34.11 10.78
CA THR A 145 -16.18 -33.70 11.72
C THR A 145 -14.96 -34.60 11.60
N SER A 146 -13.79 -33.96 11.49
CA SER A 146 -12.48 -34.63 11.37
C SER A 146 -12.37 -35.62 10.20
N ALA A 147 -13.24 -35.51 9.19
CA ALA A 147 -13.09 -36.27 7.95
C ALA A 147 -11.90 -35.73 7.15
N THR A 148 -11.12 -36.64 6.57
CA THR A 148 -9.85 -36.33 5.91
C THR A 148 -9.80 -36.95 4.52
N VAL A 149 -9.35 -36.18 3.54
CA VAL A 149 -8.97 -36.66 2.20
C VAL A 149 -7.54 -36.18 1.93
N LEU A 150 -6.57 -37.09 1.94
CA LEU A 150 -5.16 -36.71 1.83
C LEU A 150 -4.75 -36.27 0.41
N GLY A 151 -5.55 -36.61 -0.61
CA GLY A 151 -5.25 -36.31 -2.01
C GLY A 151 -6.24 -36.95 -2.98
N GLY A 152 -5.92 -36.88 -4.28
CA GLY A 152 -6.69 -37.51 -5.35
C GLY A 152 -7.78 -36.61 -5.95
N VAL A 153 -8.74 -37.23 -6.65
CA VAL A 153 -9.75 -36.54 -7.45
C VAL A 153 -11.16 -37.09 -7.20
N VAL A 154 -12.14 -36.23 -6.89
CA VAL A 154 -13.55 -36.65 -6.74
C VAL A 154 -13.75 -37.70 -5.63
N ASN A 155 -13.04 -37.55 -4.52
CA ASN A 155 -13.22 -38.38 -3.32
C ASN A 155 -14.22 -37.75 -2.35
N TRP A 156 -14.99 -38.59 -1.65
CA TRP A 156 -16.07 -38.17 -0.77
C TRP A 156 -15.98 -38.85 0.60
N ALA A 157 -15.66 -38.09 1.65
CA ALA A 157 -15.65 -38.53 3.03
C ALA A 157 -16.84 -37.93 3.81
N SER A 158 -17.91 -38.71 4.00
CA SER A 158 -19.15 -38.24 4.62
C SER A 158 -19.35 -38.63 6.08
N ALA A 159 -18.47 -39.46 6.64
CA ALA A 159 -18.58 -39.93 8.02
C ALA A 159 -17.53 -39.30 8.92
N ALA A 160 -17.86 -39.14 10.20
CA ALA A 160 -16.94 -38.56 11.18
C ALA A 160 -15.68 -39.43 11.29
N TYR A 161 -14.52 -38.80 11.37
CA TYR A 161 -13.22 -39.49 11.44
C TYR A 161 -12.91 -40.43 10.25
N ALA A 162 -13.64 -40.33 9.13
CA ALA A 162 -13.32 -41.09 7.94
C ALA A 162 -12.06 -40.53 7.27
N THR A 163 -11.19 -41.41 6.76
CA THR A 163 -9.98 -41.02 6.04
C THR A 163 -9.94 -41.68 4.66
N VAL A 164 -9.83 -40.85 3.63
CA VAL A 164 -9.52 -41.28 2.26
C VAL A 164 -8.08 -40.94 1.95
N LEU A 165 -7.25 -41.96 1.66
CA LEU A 165 -5.82 -41.76 1.41
C LEU A 165 -5.56 -41.08 0.05
N GLY A 166 -6.39 -41.34 -0.96
CA GLY A 166 -6.16 -40.86 -2.32
C GLY A 166 -7.02 -41.56 -3.35
N GLY A 167 -6.54 -41.62 -4.58
CA GLY A 167 -7.25 -42.22 -5.71
C GLY A 167 -8.34 -41.34 -6.31
N GLN A 168 -9.23 -41.95 -7.10
CA GLN A 168 -10.29 -41.24 -7.82
C GLN A 168 -11.67 -41.86 -7.55
N GLY A 169 -12.65 -41.03 -7.21
CA GLY A 169 -14.05 -41.47 -7.10
C GLY A 169 -14.40 -42.27 -5.83
N ASN A 170 -13.54 -42.25 -4.80
CA ASN A 170 -13.77 -43.06 -3.59
C ASN A 170 -14.85 -42.42 -2.70
N THR A 171 -15.83 -43.20 -2.24
CA THR A 171 -16.89 -42.71 -1.34
C THR A 171 -16.88 -43.48 -0.01
N PHE A 172 -16.67 -42.77 1.09
CA PHE A 172 -16.57 -43.33 2.44
C PHE A 172 -17.67 -42.79 3.36
N LYS A 173 -18.54 -43.71 3.79
CA LYS A 173 -19.72 -43.42 4.62
C LYS A 173 -19.66 -44.04 6.03
N LYS A 174 -18.55 -44.72 6.38
CA LYS A 174 -18.38 -45.39 7.68
C LYS A 174 -17.46 -44.59 8.59
N THR A 175 -17.90 -44.40 9.83
CA THR A 175 -17.12 -43.71 10.88
C THR A 175 -15.83 -44.45 11.19
N ALA A 176 -14.72 -43.73 11.34
CA ALA A 176 -13.41 -44.28 11.70
C ALA A 176 -12.91 -45.41 10.77
N ALA A 177 -13.11 -45.27 9.46
CA ALA A 177 -12.61 -46.19 8.45
C ALA A 177 -11.55 -45.55 7.55
N ILE A 178 -10.61 -46.36 7.06
CA ILE A 178 -9.55 -45.96 6.12
C ILE A 178 -9.85 -46.57 4.75
N ALA A 179 -9.79 -45.74 3.71
CA ALA A 179 -9.85 -46.15 2.32
C ALA A 179 -8.45 -46.47 1.76
N PRO A 180 -8.13 -47.72 1.42
CA PRO A 180 -7.01 -47.99 0.53
C PRO A 180 -7.39 -47.68 -0.94
N GLU A 181 -6.39 -47.46 -1.79
CA GLU A 181 -6.58 -47.30 -3.22
C GLU A 181 -7.17 -48.60 -3.83
N SER A 182 -8.18 -48.48 -4.68
CA SER A 182 -8.68 -49.62 -5.47
C SER A 182 -7.62 -50.00 -6.51
N CYS A 183 -6.76 -50.96 -6.17
CA CYS A 183 -5.94 -51.65 -7.15
C CYS A 183 -6.89 -52.53 -7.99
N GLY A 184 -7.27 -52.03 -9.17
CA GLY A 184 -8.02 -52.80 -10.15
C GLY A 184 -7.11 -53.85 -10.78
N CYS A 185 -7.48 -55.12 -10.61
CA CYS A 185 -7.06 -56.23 -11.46
C CYS A 185 -8.31 -56.82 -12.11
#